data_AF-A0A8T0DPB4-F1
#
_entry.id   AF-A0A8T0DPB4-F1
#
_cell.length_a   1.000
_cell.length_b   1.000
_cell.length_c   1.000
_cell.angle_alpha   90.00
_cell.angle_beta   90.00
_cell.angle_gamma   90.00
#
_symmetry.space_group_name_H-M   'P 1'
#
loop_
_entity.id
_entity.type
_entity.pdbx_description
1 polymer ?
#
loop_
_entity_poly.entity_id
_entity_poly.type
_entity_poly.pdbx_seq_one_letter_code
_entity_poly.pdbx_strand_id
1 'polypeptide(L)'
;MGNSENEEASKTAVLTDISLLNLAKALKGNDVRPYLLLNLPLTVIVKYYEEMRRLNQRETAFKQRAIMRWKAMRETKKDKEKVSDLNFALRESEHKELADILIERNRMNLEITRDLLQG
;
A
#
# COMPACT_ATOMS: atom_id res chain seq x y z
N MET A 1 -22.47 -32.29 -10.74
CA MET A 1 -22.46 -30.95 -11.37
C MET A 1 -21.96 -30.00 -10.30
N GLY A 2 -20.72 -29.52 -10.44
CA GLY A 2 -20.03 -28.76 -9.40
C GLY A 2 -20.70 -27.40 -9.20
N ASN A 3 -20.98 -27.06 -7.95
CA ASN A 3 -21.41 -25.73 -7.56
C ASN A 3 -20.34 -24.74 -8.00
N SER A 4 -20.68 -23.91 -8.97
CA SER A 4 -20.02 -22.64 -9.23
C SER A 4 -20.30 -21.74 -8.02
N GLU A 5 -19.46 -21.87 -7.00
CA GLU A 5 -19.30 -20.83 -5.99
C GLU A 5 -18.88 -19.57 -6.74
N ASN A 6 -19.83 -18.63 -6.86
CA ASN A 6 -19.48 -17.23 -7.01
C ASN A 6 -18.65 -16.88 -5.78
N GLU A 7 -17.33 -17.03 -5.87
CA GLU A 7 -16.39 -16.34 -4.99
C GLU A 7 -16.60 -14.84 -5.26
N GLU A 8 -17.60 -14.25 -4.59
CA GLU A 8 -17.58 -12.82 -4.32
C GLU A 8 -16.17 -12.55 -3.78
N ALA A 9 -15.38 -11.81 -4.56
CA ALA A 9 -14.02 -11.46 -4.19
C ALA A 9 -14.09 -10.71 -2.85
N SER A 10 -13.93 -11.46 -1.76
CA SER A 10 -14.00 -10.95 -0.41
C SER A 10 -12.93 -9.86 -0.32
N LYS A 11 -13.40 -8.61 -0.23
CA LYS A 11 -12.51 -7.45 -0.14
C LYS A 11 -11.64 -7.64 1.09
N THR A 12 -10.34 -7.79 0.89
CA THR A 12 -9.43 -8.08 2.01
C THR A 12 -9.25 -6.85 2.90
N ALA A 13 -9.30 -7.06 4.21
CA ALA A 13 -9.19 -5.98 5.20
C ALA A 13 -7.85 -5.22 5.13
N VAL A 14 -6.78 -5.83 4.60
CA VAL A 14 -5.48 -5.15 4.45
C VAL A 14 -5.46 -4.11 3.33
N LEU A 15 -6.46 -4.09 2.44
CA LEU A 15 -6.56 -3.14 1.33
C LEU A 15 -7.56 -2.00 1.60
N THR A 16 -8.08 -1.89 2.82
CA THR A 16 -8.86 -0.72 3.24
C THR A 16 -8.00 0.54 3.17
N ASP A 17 -8.65 1.70 3.04
CA ASP A 17 -7.92 2.98 3.01
C ASP A 17 -7.13 3.17 4.31
N ILE A 18 -7.71 2.81 5.45
CA ILE A 18 -7.04 2.92 6.75
C ILE A 18 -5.77 2.07 6.78
N SER A 19 -5.83 0.80 6.36
CA SER A 19 -4.68 -0.10 6.31
C SER A 19 -3.55 0.45 5.43
N LEU A 20 -3.87 0.91 4.22
CA LEU A 20 -2.88 1.44 3.29
C LEU A 20 -2.30 2.78 3.75
N LEU A 21 -3.11 3.65 4.37
CA LEU A 21 -2.65 4.91 4.92
C LEU A 21 -1.75 4.70 6.14
N ASN A 22 -2.01 3.70 6.97
CA ASN A 22 -1.14 3.33 8.08
C ASN A 22 0.18 2.74 7.57
N LEU A 23 0.13 1.83 6.60
CA LEU A 23 1.32 1.26 5.95
C LEU A 23 2.19 2.37 5.33
N ALA A 24 1.61 3.29 4.58
CA ALA A 24 2.35 4.39 3.95
C ALA A 24 2.97 5.36 4.97
N LYS A 25 2.36 5.53 6.16
CA LYS A 25 2.94 6.33 7.24
C LYS A 25 4.16 5.67 7.88
N ALA A 26 4.21 4.34 7.93
CA ALA A 26 5.29 3.59 8.56
C ALA A 26 6.57 3.50 7.70
N LEU A 27 6.48 3.82 6.41
CA LEU A 27 7.66 3.92 5.54
C LEU A 27 8.61 5.00 6.06
N LYS A 28 9.88 4.63 6.26
CA LYS A 28 10.92 5.51 6.81
C LYS A 28 11.37 6.58 5.79
N GLY A 29 11.49 7.84 6.23
CA GLY A 29 12.02 8.97 5.44
C GLY A 29 11.32 9.22 4.10
N ASN A 30 11.98 9.89 3.15
CA ASN A 30 11.46 10.13 1.79
C ASN A 30 11.67 8.94 0.84
N ASP A 31 11.55 7.71 1.31
CA ASP A 31 11.76 6.55 0.43
C ASP A 31 10.68 6.48 -0.66
N VAL A 32 11.09 6.77 -1.89
CA VAL A 32 10.22 6.72 -3.07
C VAL A 32 10.23 5.36 -3.76
N ARG A 33 11.20 4.48 -3.42
CA ARG A 33 11.39 3.16 -4.04
C ARG A 33 10.13 2.28 -3.97
N PRO A 34 9.39 2.20 -2.84
CA PRO A 34 8.16 1.42 -2.79
C PRO A 34 7.17 1.83 -3.89
N TYR A 35 7.02 3.13 -4.14
CA TYR A 35 6.06 3.63 -5.15
C TYR A 35 6.53 3.36 -6.58
N LEU A 36 7.83 3.43 -6.84
CA LEU A 36 8.39 3.04 -8.14
C LEU A 36 8.16 1.55 -8.41
N LEU A 37 8.43 0.69 -7.43
CA LEU A 37 8.23 -0.76 -7.51
C LEU A 37 6.75 -1.15 -7.65
N LEU A 38 5.85 -0.32 -7.10
CA LEU A 38 4.40 -0.45 -7.28
C LEU A 38 3.91 -0.02 -8.67
N ASN A 39 4.83 0.37 -9.56
CA ASN A 39 4.60 0.89 -10.91
C ASN A 39 3.75 2.17 -10.92
N LEU A 40 3.96 3.07 -9.95
CA LEU A 40 3.44 4.42 -10.09
C LEU A 40 4.25 5.16 -11.16
N PRO A 41 3.60 5.93 -12.05
CA PRO A 41 4.32 6.75 -13.02
C PRO A 41 5.25 7.73 -12.30
N LEU A 42 6.51 7.82 -12.75
CA LEU A 42 7.50 8.72 -12.15
C LEU A 42 7.01 10.17 -12.11
N THR A 43 6.31 10.61 -13.16
CA THR A 43 5.70 11.95 -13.23
C THR A 43 4.69 12.21 -12.11
N VAL A 44 3.95 11.18 -11.68
CA VAL A 44 3.01 11.28 -10.55
C VAL A 44 3.77 11.38 -9.23
N ILE A 45 4.82 10.58 -9.06
CA ILE A 45 5.66 10.60 -7.85
C ILE A 45 6.30 11.98 -7.67
N VAL A 46 6.97 12.49 -8.72
CA VAL A 46 7.62 13.80 -8.72
C VAL A 46 6.60 14.90 -8.44
N LYS A 47 5.44 14.88 -9.11
CA LYS A 47 4.38 15.87 -8.88
C LYS A 47 3.94 15.92 -7.42
N TYR A 48 3.67 14.76 -6.81
CA TYR A 48 3.20 14.72 -5.42
C TYR A 48 4.28 15.13 -4.43
N TYR A 49 5.54 14.77 -4.70
CA TYR A 49 6.68 15.17 -3.88
C TYR A 49 6.89 16.69 -3.91
N GLU A 50 6.91 17.28 -5.11
CA GLU A 50 7.07 18.73 -5.29
C GLU A 50 5.88 19.52 -4.72
N GLU A 51 4.64 19.04 -4.88
CA GLU A 51 3.47 19.68 -4.27
C GLU A 51 3.54 19.67 -2.74
N MET A 52 3.97 18.55 -2.13
CA MET A 52 4.17 18.44 -0.68
C MET A 52 5.21 19.46 -0.20
N ARG A 53 6.34 19.59 -0.89
CA ARG A 53 7.38 20.58 -0.55
C ARG A 53 6.91 22.02 -0.72
N ARG A 54 6.27 22.34 -1.86
CA ARG A 54 5.74 23.67 -2.17
C ARG A 54 4.73 24.14 -1.13
N LEU A 55 3.92 23.23 -0.61
CA LEU A 55 2.89 23.51 0.41
C LEU A 55 3.40 23.37 1.85
N ASN A 56 4.70 23.14 2.05
CA ASN A 56 5.33 22.90 3.35
C ASN A 56 4.60 21.82 4.18
N GLN A 57 4.16 20.75 3.52
CA GLN A 57 3.47 19.64 4.15
C GLN A 57 4.46 18.60 4.68
N ARG A 58 4.01 17.77 5.63
CA ARG A 58 4.80 16.63 6.10
C ARG A 58 4.96 15.60 4.98
N GLU A 59 6.09 14.88 4.96
CA GLU A 59 6.38 13.82 3.99
C GLU A 59 5.26 12.76 3.91
N THR A 60 4.56 12.53 5.03
CA THR A 60 3.42 11.61 5.10
C THR A 60 2.30 11.99 4.13
N ALA A 61 2.13 13.28 3.79
CA ALA A 61 1.14 13.73 2.81
C ALA A 61 1.43 13.16 1.41
N PHE A 62 2.70 13.20 0.98
CA PHE A 62 3.14 12.59 -0.27
C PHE A 62 2.88 11.07 -0.25
N LYS A 63 3.32 10.39 0.81
CA LYS A 63 3.22 8.92 0.95
C LYS A 63 1.78 8.42 0.89
N GLN A 64 0.91 9.06 1.66
CA GLN A 64 -0.51 8.74 1.71
C GLN A 64 -1.19 9.00 0.36
N ARG A 65 -0.85 10.09 -0.32
CA ARG A 65 -1.42 10.37 -1.64
C ARG A 65 -0.93 9.40 -2.71
N ALA A 66 0.35 9.02 -2.67
CA ALA A 66 0.92 8.06 -3.58
C ALA A 66 0.25 6.68 -3.43
N ILE A 67 0.13 6.14 -2.22
CA ILE A 67 -0.51 4.83 -2.01
C ILE A 67 -1.99 4.83 -2.42
N MET A 68 -2.70 5.94 -2.23
CA MET A 68 -4.10 6.05 -2.66
C MET A 68 -4.23 6.13 -4.17
N ARG A 69 -3.30 6.82 -4.84
CA ARG A 69 -3.25 6.81 -6.30
C ARG A 69 -2.97 5.41 -6.84
N TRP A 70 -2.05 4.67 -6.22
CA TRP A 70 -1.79 3.27 -6.58
C TRP A 70 -3.03 2.40 -6.47
N LYS A 71 -3.78 2.51 -5.35
CA LYS A 71 -5.03 1.76 -5.15
C LYS A 71 -6.03 2.05 -6.27
N ALA A 72 -6.26 3.32 -6.57
CA ALA A 72 -7.19 3.75 -7.63
C ALA A 72 -6.78 3.23 -9.02
N MET A 73 -5.48 3.13 -9.31
CA MET A 73 -4.99 2.57 -10.57
C MET A 73 -5.24 1.05 -10.71
N ARG A 74 -5.67 0.38 -9.64
CA ARG A 74 -5.80 -1.08 -9.56
C ARG A 74 -7.22 -1.52 -9.21
N GLU A 75 -8.21 -0.67 -9.39
CA GLU A 75 -9.61 -1.01 -9.09
C GLU A 75 -10.06 -2.33 -9.72
N THR A 76 -9.62 -2.62 -10.95
CA THR A 76 -9.95 -3.85 -11.69
C THR A 76 -9.05 -5.05 -11.37
N LYS A 77 -7.97 -4.87 -10.61
CA LYS A 77 -7.06 -5.97 -10.26
C LYS A 77 -7.62 -6.80 -9.10
N LYS A 78 -7.32 -8.10 -9.12
CA LYS A 78 -7.64 -9.00 -8.00
C LYS A 78 -6.89 -8.59 -6.74
N ASP A 79 -7.54 -8.73 -5.58
CA ASP A 79 -6.93 -8.34 -4.30
C ASP A 79 -5.66 -9.14 -3.98
N LYS A 80 -5.62 -10.43 -4.34
CA LYS A 80 -4.40 -11.25 -4.23
C LYS A 80 -3.21 -10.65 -5.00
N GLU A 81 -3.44 -10.10 -6.20
CA GLU A 81 -2.38 -9.44 -6.98
C GLU A 81 -1.95 -8.13 -6.33
N LYS A 82 -2.90 -7.32 -5.83
CA LYS A 82 -2.60 -6.08 -5.11
C LYS A 82 -1.73 -6.34 -3.87
N VAL A 83 -2.07 -7.37 -3.07
CA VAL A 83 -1.28 -7.77 -1.89
C VAL A 83 0.09 -8.28 -2.31
N SER A 84 0.17 -9.06 -3.39
CA SER A 84 1.44 -9.55 -3.93
C SER A 84 2.37 -8.39 -4.35
N ASP A 85 1.83 -7.39 -5.05
CA ASP A 85 2.59 -6.22 -5.48
C ASP A 85 3.08 -5.38 -4.30
N LEU A 86 2.25 -5.19 -3.27
CA LEU A 86 2.65 -4.51 -2.03
C LEU A 86 3.76 -5.26 -1.30
N ASN A 87 3.62 -6.59 -1.14
CA ASN A 87 4.63 -7.42 -0.49
C ASN A 87 5.97 -7.37 -1.24
N PHE A 88 5.93 -7.46 -2.57
CA PHE A 88 7.13 -7.31 -3.40
C PHE A 88 7.77 -5.93 -3.20
N ALA A 89 6.99 -4.86 -3.37
CA ALA A 89 7.52 -3.50 -3.25
C ALA A 89 8.14 -3.24 -1.87
N LEU A 90 7.50 -3.65 -0.78
CA LEU A 90 8.01 -3.48 0.58
C LEU A 90 9.31 -4.26 0.81
N ARG A 91 9.40 -5.51 0.36
CA ARG A 91 10.61 -6.32 0.53
C ARG A 91 11.80 -5.76 -0.25
N GLU A 92 11.59 -5.40 -1.49
CA GLU A 92 12.63 -4.88 -2.39
C GLU A 92 13.05 -3.43 -2.08
N SER A 93 12.27 -2.72 -1.25
CA SER A 93 12.64 -1.40 -0.73
C SER A 93 13.10 -1.43 0.73
N GLU A 94 13.53 -2.59 1.23
CA GLU A 94 14.12 -2.77 2.57
C GLU A 94 13.13 -2.63 3.75
N HIS A 95 11.82 -2.66 3.49
CA HIS A 95 10.77 -2.63 4.52
C HIS A 95 10.22 -4.04 4.80
N LYS A 96 11.12 -4.99 5.08
CA LYS A 96 10.77 -6.42 5.25
C LYS A 96 9.76 -6.66 6.37
N GLU A 97 9.92 -5.99 7.51
CA GLU A 97 8.99 -6.10 8.65
C GLU A 97 7.56 -5.66 8.27
N LEU A 98 7.42 -4.57 7.51
CA LEU A 98 6.13 -4.12 7.00
C LEU A 98 5.52 -5.13 6.02
N ALA A 99 6.35 -5.80 5.22
CA ALA A 99 5.90 -6.86 4.32
C ALA A 99 5.40 -8.08 5.12
N ASP A 100 6.08 -8.45 6.19
CA ASP A 100 5.68 -9.56 7.06
C ASP A 100 4.33 -9.24 7.74
N ILE A 101 4.17 -8.04 8.29
CA ILE A 101 2.89 -7.56 8.86
C ILE A 101 1.77 -7.60 7.81
N LEU A 102 2.00 -7.10 6.60
CA LEU A 102 1.01 -7.13 5.52
C LEU A 102 0.52 -8.56 5.24
N ILE A 103 1.45 -9.52 5.13
CA ILE A 103 1.12 -10.92 4.83
C ILE A 103 0.39 -11.58 5.98
N GLU A 104 0.82 -11.35 7.22
CA GLU A 104 0.17 -11.88 8.42
C GLU A 104 -1.27 -11.37 8.52
N ARG A 105 -1.48 -10.05 8.43
CA ARG A 105 -2.81 -9.44 8.51
C ARG A 105 -3.71 -9.87 7.37
N ASN A 106 -3.18 -10.08 6.17
CA ASN A 106 -3.95 -10.58 5.05
C ASN A 106 -4.42 -12.03 5.29
N ARG A 107 -3.57 -12.90 5.87
CA ARG A 107 -3.95 -14.28 6.23
C ARG A 107 -5.07 -14.31 7.27
N MET A 108 -5.07 -13.36 8.19
CA MET A 108 -6.10 -13.23 9.23
C MET A 108 -7.35 -12.47 8.76
N ASN A 109 -7.34 -11.91 7.55
CA ASN A 109 -8.32 -10.95 7.06
C ASN A 109 -8.59 -9.79 8.04
N LEU A 110 -7.53 -9.18 8.56
CA LEU A 110 -7.61 -8.05 9.48
C LEU A 110 -6.96 -6.79 8.89
N GLU A 111 -7.41 -5.62 9.36
CA GLU A 111 -6.80 -4.35 8.97
C GLU A 111 -5.39 -4.18 9.55
N ILE A 112 -4.57 -3.35 8.92
CA ILE A 112 -3.29 -2.88 9.47
C ILE A 112 -3.56 -1.63 10.31
N THR A 113 -3.52 -1.79 11.62
CA THR A 113 -3.71 -0.73 12.61
C THR A 113 -2.37 -0.11 13.02
N ARG A 114 -2.39 1.09 13.60
CA ARG A 114 -1.16 1.85 13.90
C ARG A 114 -0.29 1.22 14.98
N ASP A 115 -0.90 0.53 15.93
CA ASP A 115 -0.24 -0.18 17.03
C ASP A 115 0.72 -1.27 16.53
N LEU A 116 0.45 -1.87 15.38
CA LEU A 116 1.33 -2.87 14.75
C LEU A 116 2.59 -2.26 14.13
N LEU A 117 2.62 -0.94 13.95
CA LEU A 117 3.65 -0.24 13.18
C LEU A 117 4.57 0.61 14.06
N GLN A 118 4.38 0.55 15.39
CA GLN A 118 5.21 1.25 16.38
C GLN A 118 6.25 0.27 16.94
N GLY A 119 7.37 0.15 16.23
CA GLY A 119 8.60 -0.49 16.67
C GLY A 119 9.78 0.44 16.49
#